data_AF-A0A2E5PC64-F1
#
_entry.id   AF-A0A2E5PC64-F1
#
_cell.length_a   1.000
_cell.length_b   1.000
_cell.length_c   1.000
_cell.angle_alpha   90.00
_cell.angle_beta   90.00
_cell.angle_gamma   90.00
#
_symmetry.space_group_name_H-M   'P 1'
#
loop_
_entity.id
_entity.type
_entity.pdbx_description
1 polymer ?
#
loop_
_entity_poly.entity_id
_entity_poly.type
_entity_poly.pdbx_seq_one_letter_code
_entity_poly.pdbx_strand_id
1 'polypeptide(L)'
;GTIIHNIEMKPGKGGQIARAAGSYVQLVGKDQGYALLKMCSGEQRIVRSDCMATIGAVSNPDHQNQNSGKAGRSRWLGKRPHVRGVAMNPVDHPHGGGEGRTSGGRHPVSPWGKPTKGKRTRKNKKTDRFILRRRRP
;
A
#
# COMPACT_ATOMS: atom_id res chain seq x y z
N GLY A 1 24.12 -1.83 -1.25
CA GLY A 1 23.59 -1.00 -2.34
C GLY A 1 22.72 -1.74 -3.35
N THR A 2 22.77 -3.07 -3.41
CA THR A 2 22.10 -3.91 -4.43
C THR A 2 20.57 -3.80 -4.40
N ILE A 3 19.96 -3.89 -5.58
CA ILE A 3 18.51 -3.96 -5.77
C ILE A 3 18.05 -5.41 -5.62
N ILE A 4 17.03 -5.62 -4.81
CA ILE A 4 16.46 -6.93 -4.50
C ILE A 4 14.93 -6.89 -4.51
N HIS A 5 14.29 -8.04 -4.74
CA HIS A 5 12.85 -8.23 -4.73
C HIS A 5 12.47 -9.57 -4.09
N ASN A 6 11.18 -9.83 -3.91
CA ASN A 6 10.64 -11.06 -3.32
C ASN A 6 11.24 -11.42 -1.95
N ILE A 7 11.26 -10.45 -1.03
CA ILE A 7 12.00 -10.56 0.24
C ILE A 7 11.13 -11.17 1.33
N GLU A 8 11.68 -12.07 2.11
CA GLU A 8 11.00 -12.63 3.29
C GLU A 8 10.94 -11.62 4.45
N MET A 9 9.81 -11.57 5.17
CA MET A 9 9.72 -10.76 6.39
C MET A 9 10.23 -11.48 7.63
N LYS A 10 10.19 -12.82 7.61
CA LYS A 10 10.71 -13.72 8.63
C LYS A 10 11.34 -14.92 7.90
N PRO A 11 12.45 -15.48 8.40
CA PRO A 11 13.09 -16.62 7.76
C PRO A 11 12.11 -17.78 7.58
N GLY A 12 12.06 -18.35 6.38
CA GLY A 12 11.22 -19.50 6.05
C GLY A 12 9.72 -19.20 5.90
N LYS A 13 9.31 -17.93 5.88
CA LYS A 13 7.92 -17.53 5.62
C LYS A 13 7.62 -17.20 4.15
N GLY A 14 8.60 -17.35 3.28
CA GLY A 14 8.49 -17.02 1.86
C GLY A 14 8.50 -15.52 1.61
N GLY A 15 8.69 -15.16 0.34
CA GLY A 15 8.77 -13.77 -0.10
C GLY A 15 7.44 -13.04 0.08
N GLN A 16 7.47 -11.92 0.79
CA GLN A 16 6.30 -11.11 1.13
C GLN A 16 6.41 -9.66 0.63
N ILE A 17 7.63 -9.17 0.43
CA ILE A 17 7.91 -7.77 0.09
C ILE A 17 8.38 -7.66 -1.37
N ALA A 18 7.97 -6.58 -2.04
CA ALA A 18 8.33 -6.24 -3.43
C ALA A 18 8.08 -7.40 -4.41
N ARG A 19 6.79 -7.69 -4.63
CA ARG A 19 6.30 -8.72 -5.57
C ARG A 19 5.44 -8.14 -6.70
N ALA A 20 5.10 -6.86 -6.62
CA ALA A 20 4.30 -6.19 -7.64
C ALA A 20 5.16 -5.91 -8.87
N ALA A 21 4.54 -5.82 -10.04
CA ALA A 21 5.21 -5.50 -11.30
C ALA A 21 6.07 -4.23 -11.17
N GLY A 22 7.33 -4.29 -11.62
CA GLY A 22 8.30 -3.20 -11.50
C GLY A 22 8.77 -2.83 -10.08
N SER A 23 8.28 -3.50 -9.03
CA SER A 23 8.66 -3.17 -7.65
C SER A 23 10.04 -3.71 -7.28
N TYR A 24 10.72 -3.00 -6.39
CA TYR A 24 12.03 -3.38 -5.89
C TYR A 24 12.30 -2.82 -4.48
N VAL A 25 13.41 -3.22 -3.88
CA VAL A 25 13.90 -2.70 -2.61
C VAL A 25 15.40 -2.57 -2.72
N GLN A 26 15.97 -1.57 -2.05
CA GLN A 26 17.41 -1.41 -1.99
C GLN A 26 17.94 -1.92 -0.65
N LEU A 27 18.95 -2.79 -0.71
CA LEU A 27 19.72 -3.18 0.47
C LEU A 27 20.70 -2.06 0.81
N VAL A 28 20.46 -1.38 1.93
CA VAL A 28 21.27 -0.24 2.39
C VAL A 28 22.52 -0.74 3.11
N GLY A 29 22.34 -1.63 4.09
CA GLY A 29 23.42 -2.18 4.89
C GLY A 29 23.00 -3.43 5.65
N LYS A 30 23.96 -4.09 6.29
CA LYS A 30 23.73 -5.23 7.20
C LYS A 30 24.47 -4.95 8.49
N ASP A 31 23.83 -5.21 9.62
CA ASP A 31 24.40 -5.02 10.94
C ASP A 31 23.77 -5.98 11.96
N GLN A 32 24.59 -6.53 12.87
CA GLN A 32 24.18 -7.38 14.00
C GLN A 32 23.07 -8.42 13.69
N GLY A 33 23.19 -9.15 12.57
CA GLY A 33 22.21 -10.17 12.18
C GLY A 33 20.91 -9.62 11.57
N TYR A 34 20.83 -8.31 11.31
CA TYR A 34 19.76 -7.64 10.59
C TYR A 34 20.27 -6.96 9.32
N ALA A 35 19.38 -6.78 8.35
CA ALA A 35 19.58 -6.08 7.10
C ALA A 35 18.66 -4.87 7.05
N LEU A 36 19.22 -3.69 6.73
CA LEU A 36 18.47 -2.46 6.52
C LEU A 36 18.01 -2.37 5.06
N LEU A 37 16.71 -2.31 4.89
CA LEU A 37 16.03 -2.26 3.61
C LEU A 37 15.36 -0.90 3.40
N LYS A 38 15.57 -0.31 2.22
CA LYS A 38 14.84 0.86 1.76
C LYS A 38 13.76 0.43 0.75
N MET A 39 12.52 0.51 1.18
CA MET A 39 11.34 0.05 0.45
C MET A 39 10.97 1.04 -0.67
N CYS A 40 10.29 0.59 -1.74
CA CYS A 40 9.67 1.48 -2.75
C CYS A 40 8.74 2.54 -2.14
N SER A 41 8.12 2.26 -1.00
CA SER A 41 7.27 3.23 -0.28
C SER A 41 8.05 4.38 0.36
N GLY A 42 9.38 4.33 0.35
CA GLY A 42 10.26 5.24 1.09
C GLY A 42 10.42 4.90 2.58
N GLU A 43 9.77 3.85 3.06
CA GLU A 43 10.00 3.29 4.41
C GLU A 43 11.39 2.65 4.49
N GLN A 44 12.10 2.89 5.59
CA GLN A 44 13.31 2.14 5.93
C GLN A 44 13.00 1.16 7.05
N ARG A 45 13.32 -0.10 6.82
CA ARG A 45 12.91 -1.21 7.66
C ARG A 45 14.07 -2.18 7.85
N ILE A 46 14.20 -2.71 9.06
CA ILE A 46 15.14 -3.78 9.37
C ILE A 46 14.43 -5.15 9.25
N VAL A 47 15.14 -6.11 8.67
CA VAL A 47 14.72 -7.50 8.49
C VAL A 47 15.86 -8.40 8.94
N ARG A 48 15.61 -9.64 9.37
CA ARG A 48 16.71 -10.56 9.72
C ARG A 48 17.58 -10.84 8.50
N SER A 49 18.89 -10.94 8.70
CA SER A 49 19.85 -11.23 7.62
C SER A 49 19.66 -12.63 7.01
N ASP A 50 19.06 -13.54 7.78
CA ASP A 50 18.74 -14.91 7.34
C ASP A 50 17.53 -14.97 6.38
N CYS A 51 16.81 -13.86 6.18
CA CYS A 51 15.69 -13.80 5.25
C CYS A 51 16.17 -13.91 3.80
N MET A 52 15.51 -14.75 3.01
CA MET A 52 15.81 -14.85 1.58
C MET A 52 15.30 -13.63 0.79
N ALA A 53 16.04 -13.31 -0.27
CA ALA A 53 15.69 -12.28 -1.24
C ALA A 53 16.26 -12.65 -2.61
N THR A 54 15.59 -12.22 -3.68
CA THR A 54 16.06 -12.40 -5.05
C THR A 54 16.73 -11.12 -5.54
N ILE A 55 17.84 -11.23 -6.24
CA ILE A 55 18.56 -10.07 -6.81
C ILE A 55 17.78 -9.54 -8.02
N GLY A 56 17.74 -8.21 -8.18
CA GLY A 56 17.07 -7.52 -9.27
C GLY A 56 15.71 -6.92 -8.88
N ALA A 57 15.01 -6.37 -9.86
CA ALA A 57 13.64 -5.84 -9.73
C ALA A 57 12.62 -6.83 -10.30
N VAL A 58 11.35 -6.71 -9.88
CA VAL A 58 10.27 -7.49 -10.49
C VAL A 58 10.07 -7.06 -11.94
N SER A 59 9.80 -8.02 -12.82
CA SER A 59 9.52 -7.79 -14.24
C SER A 59 8.31 -6.88 -14.48
N ASN A 60 8.13 -6.43 -15.73
CA ASN A 60 6.99 -5.64 -16.21
C ASN A 60 6.83 -4.27 -15.52
N PRO A 61 7.84 -3.37 -15.55
CA PRO A 61 7.70 -2.02 -15.01
C PRO A 61 6.64 -1.18 -15.74
N ASP A 62 6.40 -1.44 -17.03
CA ASP A 62 5.42 -0.71 -17.84
C ASP A 62 3.96 -1.00 -17.49
N HIS A 63 3.70 -1.95 -16.59
CA HIS A 63 2.35 -2.23 -16.11
C HIS A 63 1.65 -0.97 -15.55
N GLN A 64 2.41 -0.03 -14.97
CA GLN A 64 1.86 1.24 -14.47
C GLN A 64 1.32 2.16 -15.58
N ASN A 65 1.82 2.02 -16.81
CA ASN A 65 1.44 2.85 -17.96
C ASN A 65 0.20 2.31 -18.69
N GLN A 66 -0.34 1.16 -18.25
CA GLN A 66 -1.45 0.50 -18.91
C GLN A 66 -2.78 1.22 -18.67
N ASN A 67 -3.41 1.70 -19.75
CA ASN A 67 -4.76 2.29 -19.70
C ASN A 67 -5.84 1.22 -19.92
N SER A 68 -6.90 1.26 -19.10
CA SER A 68 -8.02 0.32 -19.24
C SER A 68 -8.96 0.65 -20.41
N GLY A 69 -9.01 1.91 -20.87
CA GLY A 69 -9.74 2.37 -22.07
C GLY A 69 -11.27 2.33 -22.00
N LYS A 70 -11.88 1.30 -21.40
CA LYS A 70 -13.33 1.13 -21.27
C LYS A 70 -13.73 0.51 -19.94
N ALA A 71 -14.95 0.78 -19.49
CA ALA A 71 -15.50 0.20 -18.27
C ALA A 71 -15.54 -1.34 -18.28
N GLY A 72 -15.79 -1.95 -19.44
CA GLY A 72 -15.83 -3.41 -19.60
C GLY A 72 -14.51 -4.11 -19.24
N ARG A 73 -13.36 -3.48 -19.49
CA ARG A 73 -12.05 -4.06 -19.13
C ARG A 73 -11.88 -4.17 -17.62
N SER A 74 -12.36 -3.19 -16.86
CA SER A 74 -12.39 -3.26 -15.39
C SER A 74 -13.26 -4.42 -14.89
N ARG A 75 -14.36 -4.70 -15.58
CA ARG A 75 -15.23 -5.85 -15.26
C ARG A 75 -14.55 -7.19 -15.52
N TRP A 76 -13.77 -7.31 -16.60
CA TRP A 76 -12.97 -8.51 -16.87
C TRP A 76 -11.91 -8.76 -15.79
N LEU A 77 -11.37 -7.69 -15.20
CA LEU A 77 -10.47 -7.78 -14.04
C LEU A 77 -11.21 -8.06 -12.71
N GLY A 78 -12.51 -8.37 -12.73
CA GLY A 78 -13.32 -8.65 -11.54
C GLY A 78 -13.68 -7.42 -10.70
N LYS A 79 -13.38 -6.21 -11.17
CA LYS A 79 -13.67 -4.97 -10.42
C LYS A 79 -15.08 -4.48 -10.74
N ARG A 80 -15.97 -4.50 -9.74
CA ARG A 80 -17.34 -3.94 -9.85
C ARG A 80 -17.32 -2.41 -9.78
N PRO A 81 -18.32 -1.71 -10.32
CA PRO A 81 -18.46 -0.26 -10.16
C PRO A 81 -18.51 0.12 -8.69
N HIS A 82 -17.78 1.19 -8.32
CA HIS A 82 -17.78 1.72 -6.96
C HIS A 82 -18.57 3.03 -6.90
N VAL A 83 -19.61 3.07 -6.07
CA VAL A 83 -20.49 4.24 -5.92
C VAL A 83 -19.89 5.21 -4.90
N ARG A 84 -19.88 6.50 -5.22
CA ARG A 84 -19.37 7.55 -4.34
C ARG A 84 -20.34 7.78 -3.19
N GLY A 85 -19.84 8.00 -1.96
CA GLY A 85 -20.68 8.29 -0.79
C GLY A 85 -21.56 9.53 -0.91
N VAL A 86 -21.15 10.51 -1.72
CA VAL A 86 -21.95 11.72 -2.02
C VAL A 86 -23.19 11.42 -2.86
N ALA A 87 -23.20 10.29 -3.59
CA ALA A 87 -24.35 9.88 -4.39
C ALA A 87 -25.33 8.99 -3.61
N MET A 88 -25.14 8.85 -2.31
CA MET A 88 -25.93 7.96 -1.45
C MET A 88 -26.87 8.77 -0.53
N ASN A 89 -27.74 8.08 0.21
CA ASN A 89 -28.59 8.70 1.22
C ASN A 89 -27.86 8.81 2.57
N PRO A 90 -28.32 9.66 3.51
CA PRO A 90 -27.71 9.81 4.84
C PRO A 90 -27.60 8.50 5.63
N VAL A 91 -28.50 7.54 5.38
CA VAL A 91 -28.51 6.20 6.00
C VAL A 91 -27.35 5.32 5.53
N ASP A 92 -26.91 5.48 4.28
CA ASP A 92 -25.91 4.61 3.65
C ASP A 92 -24.49 5.14 3.84
N HIS A 93 -24.32 6.46 3.82
CA HIS A 93 -23.01 7.09 3.92
C HIS A 93 -23.08 8.41 4.68
N PRO A 94 -22.07 8.72 5.51
CA PRO A 94 -21.96 10.03 6.15
C PRO A 94 -21.86 11.23 5.20
N HIS A 95 -21.72 11.01 3.89
CA HIS A 95 -21.69 12.10 2.88
C HIS A 95 -22.97 12.16 2.08
N GLY A 96 -23.93 11.28 2.37
CA GLY A 96 -25.17 11.18 1.64
C GLY A 96 -26.18 12.25 2.04
N GLY A 97 -27.12 12.50 1.13
CA GLY A 97 -28.18 13.50 1.28
C GLY A 97 -27.76 14.94 0.96
N GLY A 98 -28.61 15.87 1.39
CA GLY A 98 -28.57 17.27 0.98
C GLY A 98 -29.33 17.50 -0.34
N GLU A 99 -29.78 18.74 -0.55
CA GLU A 99 -30.42 19.14 -1.80
C GLU A 99 -29.37 19.35 -2.89
N GLY A 100 -29.58 18.73 -4.06
CA GLY A 100 -28.62 18.78 -5.16
C GLY A 100 -27.28 18.10 -4.82
N ARG A 101 -26.20 18.53 -5.50
CA ARG A 101 -24.86 17.95 -5.29
C ARG A 101 -24.12 18.69 -4.18
N THR A 102 -24.15 18.14 -2.98
CA THR A 102 -23.38 18.68 -1.83
C THR A 102 -22.15 17.85 -1.51
N SER A 103 -21.16 18.42 -0.83
CA SER A 103 -19.96 17.70 -0.37
C SER A 103 -20.14 17.04 1.01
N GLY A 104 -21.37 17.03 1.56
CA GLY A 104 -21.68 16.51 2.89
C GLY A 104 -21.20 17.37 4.07
N GLY A 105 -20.55 18.52 3.80
CA GLY A 105 -20.21 19.56 4.78
C GLY A 105 -19.24 19.15 5.89
N ARG A 106 -18.60 17.98 5.80
CA ARG A 106 -17.79 17.38 6.87
C ARG A 106 -16.42 16.91 6.37
N HIS A 107 -15.51 16.63 7.32
CA HIS A 107 -14.24 16.00 6.97
C HIS A 107 -14.49 14.68 6.21
N PRO A 108 -13.78 14.39 5.11
CA PRO A 108 -13.98 13.16 4.36
C PRO A 108 -13.82 11.91 5.23
N VAL A 109 -14.84 11.07 5.22
CA VAL A 109 -14.90 9.80 5.96
C VAL A 109 -15.25 8.62 5.06
N SER A 110 -14.96 7.42 5.54
CA SER A 110 -15.44 6.15 4.98
C SER A 110 -16.94 5.98 5.23
N PRO A 111 -17.60 4.97 4.62
CA PRO A 111 -18.99 4.63 4.95
C PRO A 111 -19.21 4.40 6.46
N TRP A 112 -18.21 3.87 7.16
CA TRP A 112 -18.25 3.64 8.62
C TRP A 112 -17.74 4.82 9.47
N GLY A 113 -17.66 6.04 8.91
CA GLY A 113 -17.30 7.25 9.68
C GLY A 113 -15.81 7.43 10.01
N LYS A 114 -14.91 6.56 9.54
CA LYS A 114 -13.46 6.72 9.73
C LYS A 114 -12.90 7.78 8.79
N PRO A 115 -12.20 8.83 9.28
CA PRO A 115 -11.55 9.83 8.42
C PRO A 115 -10.61 9.23 7.38
N THR A 116 -10.72 9.66 6.12
CA THR A 116 -9.96 9.12 4.97
C THR A 116 -8.77 9.98 4.55
N LYS A 117 -8.72 11.26 4.95
CA LYS A 117 -7.56 12.14 4.76
C LYS A 117 -6.71 12.20 6.04
N GLY A 118 -5.41 11.92 5.92
CA GLY A 118 -4.40 12.14 6.99
C GLY A 118 -4.44 11.21 8.20
N LYS A 119 -5.58 10.59 8.55
CA LYS A 119 -5.70 9.75 9.76
C LYS A 119 -4.86 8.47 9.65
N ARG A 120 -3.82 8.36 10.50
CA ARG A 120 -3.00 7.15 10.62
C ARG A 120 -3.83 5.98 11.18
N THR A 121 -3.77 4.83 10.52
CA THR A 121 -4.61 3.66 10.85
C THR A 121 -3.88 2.55 11.60
N ARG A 122 -2.55 2.45 11.44
CA ARG A 122 -1.72 1.39 12.04
C ARG A 122 -1.38 1.72 13.50
N LYS A 123 -1.55 0.75 14.41
CA LYS A 123 -1.29 0.88 15.87
C LYS A 123 -0.38 -0.21 16.47
N ASN A 124 0.10 -1.17 15.68
CA ASN A 124 0.78 -2.36 16.21
C ASN A 124 2.24 -2.09 16.65
N LYS A 125 2.44 -1.90 17.96
CA LYS A 125 3.74 -1.66 18.60
C LYS A 125 4.78 -2.75 18.35
N LYS A 126 4.39 -4.05 18.29
CA LYS A 126 5.32 -5.18 18.13
C LYS A 126 6.12 -5.13 16.82
N THR A 127 5.54 -4.51 15.80
CA THR A 127 6.15 -4.39 14.46
C THR A 127 6.81 -3.04 14.22
N ASP A 128 6.49 -2.02 15.03
CA ASP A 128 7.08 -0.69 14.89
C ASP A 128 8.57 -0.65 15.20
N ARG A 129 9.06 -1.51 16.11
CA ARG A 129 10.50 -1.65 16.41
C ARG A 129 11.38 -2.02 15.21
N PHE A 130 10.79 -2.63 14.18
CA PHE A 130 11.54 -3.01 12.98
C PHE A 130 11.53 -1.91 11.90
N ILE A 131 10.90 -0.77 12.15
CA ILE A 131 10.78 0.33 11.19
C ILE A 131 11.60 1.50 11.71
N LEU A 132 12.75 1.73 11.07
CA LEU A 132 13.65 2.82 11.43
C LEU A 132 13.08 4.18 10.99
N ARG A 133 12.53 4.23 9.78
CA ARG A 133 11.93 5.45 9.22
C ARG A 133 10.64 5.12 8.51
N ARG A 134 9.54 5.75 8.93
CA ARG A 134 8.25 5.61 8.25
C ARG A 134 8.27 6.30 6.89
N ARG A 135 7.45 5.78 5.97
CA ARG A 135 7.17 6.45 4.69
C ARG A 135 6.72 7.89 4.92
N ARG A 136 7.14 8.80 4.04
CA ARG A 136 6.59 10.16 4.01
C ARG A 136 5.15 10.09 3.47
N PRO A 137 4.21 10.86 4.06
CA PRO A 137 2.84 10.96 3.56
C PRO A 137 2.79 11.68 2.21
#